data_AF-A0AAU5YA48-F1
#
_entry.id   AF-A0AAU5YA48-F1
#
_cell.length_a   1.000
_cell.length_b   1.000
_cell.length_c   1.000
_cell.angle_alpha   90.00
_cell.angle_beta   90.00
_cell.angle_gamma   90.00
#
_symmetry.space_group_name_H-M   'P 1'
#
loop_
_entity.id
_entity.type
_entity.pdbx_description
1 polymer ?
#
loop_
_entity_poly.entity_id
_entity_poly.type
_entity_poly.pdbx_seq_one_letter_code
_entity_poly.pdbx_strand_id
1 'polypeptide(L)'
;MSPQARRDDLIRAALDLFGSRAPELVTVDDIVARAEVSRPLFYRYFSSLRELQVEALRTVTVGLIDGLAGLEEGPPETRLRAAVRGLIDVADHYRAGYIAVLRSGSVIATSETDAAIDEVRNRAVALILDALGVEDPSPLLSLTLRCWTAVVEGALLSWLQERTVPRESLDTWLVDQLTAMLGATAAHEQTGTFA
;
A
#
# COMPACT_ATOMS: atom_id res chain seq x y z
N MET A 1 -25.97 11.19 11.11
CA MET A 1 -24.79 10.83 10.28
C MET A 1 -24.61 11.86 9.20
N SER A 2 -23.38 12.30 8.94
CA SER A 2 -23.08 13.24 7.87
C SER A 2 -23.18 12.54 6.50
N PRO A 3 -23.43 13.29 5.41
CA PRO A 3 -23.38 12.76 4.06
C PRO A 3 -22.03 12.09 3.72
N GLN A 4 -20.93 12.60 4.28
CA GLN A 4 -19.58 12.05 4.09
C GLN A 4 -19.44 10.67 4.73
N ALA A 5 -19.90 10.49 5.98
CA ALA A 5 -19.81 9.20 6.67
C ALA A 5 -20.49 8.06 5.88
N ARG A 6 -21.63 8.36 5.23
CA ARG A 6 -22.33 7.38 4.38
C ARG A 6 -21.56 7.03 3.10
N ARG A 7 -20.84 7.99 2.52
CA ARG A 7 -19.97 7.76 1.37
C ARG A 7 -18.81 6.84 1.77
N ASP A 8 -18.20 7.09 2.93
CA ASP A 8 -17.08 6.31 3.43
C ASP A 8 -17.51 4.87 3.81
N ASP A 9 -18.72 4.68 4.32
CA ASP A 9 -19.29 3.35 4.60
C ASP A 9 -19.44 2.51 3.32
N LEU A 10 -19.88 3.13 2.22
CA LEU A 10 -19.98 2.47 0.91
C LEU A 10 -18.60 2.06 0.38
N ILE A 11 -17.59 2.93 0.54
CA ILE A 11 -16.20 2.62 0.15
C ILE A 11 -15.65 1.48 1.00
N ARG A 12 -15.85 1.51 2.33
CA ARG A 12 -15.40 0.46 3.23
C ARG A 12 -16.04 -0.89 2.90
N ALA A 13 -17.35 -0.90 2.67
CA ALA A 13 -18.06 -2.11 2.24
C ALA A 13 -17.51 -2.66 0.92
N ALA A 14 -17.16 -1.78 -0.02
CA ALA A 14 -16.54 -2.18 -1.29
C ALA A 14 -15.17 -2.83 -1.09
N LEU A 15 -14.29 -2.19 -0.30
CA LEU A 15 -12.96 -2.70 -0.01
C LEU A 15 -12.99 -4.07 0.68
N ASP A 16 -13.93 -4.28 1.61
CA ASP A 16 -14.14 -5.56 2.28
C ASP A 16 -14.57 -6.66 1.27
N LEU A 17 -15.46 -6.32 0.35
CA LEU A 17 -16.00 -7.26 -0.64
C LEU A 17 -14.96 -7.61 -1.72
N PHE A 18 -14.26 -6.62 -2.28
CA PHE A 18 -13.21 -6.85 -3.28
C PHE A 18 -12.03 -7.64 -2.74
N GLY A 19 -11.83 -7.62 -1.43
CA GLY A 19 -10.77 -8.40 -0.81
C GLY A 19 -11.10 -9.85 -0.48
N SER A 20 -12.36 -10.24 -0.56
CA SER A 20 -12.82 -11.61 -0.31
C SER A 20 -13.30 -12.31 -1.58
N ARG A 21 -13.60 -11.56 -2.64
CA ARG A 21 -14.14 -12.05 -3.91
C ARG A 21 -13.53 -11.27 -5.08
N ALA A 22 -13.43 -11.91 -6.25
CA ALA A 22 -12.97 -11.23 -7.46
C ALA A 22 -13.89 -10.04 -7.80
N PRO A 23 -13.36 -8.89 -8.27
CA PRO A 23 -14.15 -7.68 -8.50
C PRO A 23 -15.36 -7.86 -9.41
N GLU A 24 -15.31 -8.79 -10.36
CA GLU A 24 -16.39 -9.08 -11.32
C GLU A 24 -17.57 -9.81 -10.66
N LEU A 25 -17.34 -10.43 -9.50
CA LEU A 25 -18.35 -11.18 -8.74
C LEU A 25 -19.07 -10.31 -7.69
N VAL A 26 -18.64 -9.06 -7.52
CA VAL A 26 -19.25 -8.13 -6.57
C VAL A 26 -20.31 -7.30 -7.29
N THR A 27 -21.51 -7.23 -6.73
CA THR A 27 -22.62 -6.45 -7.30
C THR A 27 -22.96 -5.23 -6.45
N VAL A 28 -23.73 -4.29 -7.01
CA VAL A 28 -24.29 -3.17 -6.23
C VAL A 28 -25.14 -3.69 -5.07
N ASP A 29 -25.86 -4.81 -5.24
CA ASP A 29 -26.70 -5.38 -4.20
C ASP A 29 -25.87 -5.94 -3.03
N ASP A 30 -24.71 -6.56 -3.30
CA ASP A 30 -23.76 -6.95 -2.25
C ASP A 30 -23.29 -5.74 -1.44
N ILE A 31 -22.93 -4.65 -2.13
CA ILE A 31 -22.38 -3.44 -1.50
C ILE A 31 -23.41 -2.80 -0.57
N VAL A 32 -24.63 -2.59 -1.06
CA VAL A 32 -25.66 -1.91 -0.28
C VAL A 32 -26.14 -2.76 0.89
N ALA A 33 -26.18 -4.09 0.73
CA ALA A 33 -26.43 -5.01 1.83
C ALA A 33 -25.32 -4.93 2.89
N ARG A 34 -24.05 -4.91 2.45
CA ARG A 34 -22.89 -4.85 3.36
C ARG A 34 -22.71 -3.51 4.07
N ALA A 35 -23.14 -2.42 3.44
CA ALA A 35 -23.12 -1.07 4.01
C ALA A 35 -24.41 -0.73 4.78
N GLU A 36 -25.41 -1.62 4.79
CA GLU A 36 -26.74 -1.41 5.40
C GLU A 36 -27.44 -0.14 4.87
N VAL A 37 -27.42 0.02 3.54
CA VAL A 37 -28.04 1.16 2.85
C VAL A 37 -28.96 0.70 1.73
N SER A 38 -29.74 1.63 1.18
CA SER A 38 -30.62 1.34 0.05
C SER A 38 -29.92 1.55 -1.29
N ARG A 39 -30.39 0.84 -2.33
CA ARG A 39 -29.92 1.02 -3.71
C ARG A 39 -30.06 2.46 -4.24
N PRO A 40 -31.17 3.18 -3.99
CA PRO A 40 -31.25 4.61 -4.32
C PRO A 40 -30.20 5.47 -3.60
N LEU A 41 -29.82 5.10 -2.37
CA LEU A 41 -28.77 5.81 -1.64
C LEU A 41 -27.41 5.63 -2.30
N PHE A 42 -27.08 4.41 -2.74
CA PHE A 42 -25.87 4.14 -3.52
C PHE A 42 -25.77 5.07 -4.72
N TYR A 43 -26.83 5.12 -5.55
CA TYR A 43 -26.84 5.92 -6.77
C TYR A 43 -26.83 7.43 -6.54
N ARG A 44 -27.07 7.88 -5.29
CA ARG A 44 -26.86 9.28 -4.91
C ARG A 44 -25.38 9.65 -4.78
N TYR A 45 -24.53 8.68 -4.45
CA TYR A 45 -23.09 8.88 -4.22
C TYR A 45 -22.23 8.39 -5.37
N PHE A 46 -22.63 7.31 -6.03
CA PHE A 46 -21.88 6.67 -7.11
C PHE A 46 -22.82 6.35 -8.27
N SER A 47 -22.51 6.85 -9.45
CA SER A 47 -23.22 6.59 -10.70
C SER A 47 -23.11 5.14 -11.15
N SER A 48 -22.05 4.43 -10.74
CA SER A 48 -21.80 3.04 -11.12
C SER A 48 -20.93 2.29 -10.10
N LEU A 49 -20.93 0.96 -10.19
CA LEU A 49 -19.99 0.14 -9.42
C LEU A 49 -18.53 0.42 -9.79
N ARG A 50 -18.25 0.74 -11.06
CA ARG A 50 -16.91 1.08 -11.53
C ARG A 50 -16.39 2.37 -10.88
N GLU A 51 -17.26 3.38 -10.73
CA GLU A 51 -16.88 4.61 -10.01
C GLU A 51 -16.51 4.32 -8.56
N LEU A 52 -17.29 3.48 -7.87
CA LEU A 52 -16.98 3.06 -6.51
C LEU A 52 -15.66 2.27 -6.42
N GLN A 53 -15.37 1.39 -7.40
CA GLN A 53 -14.10 0.67 -7.47
C GLN A 53 -12.90 1.62 -7.58
N VAL A 54 -12.97 2.60 -8.48
CA VAL A 54 -11.90 3.59 -8.67
C VAL A 54 -11.70 4.42 -7.41
N GLU A 55 -12.79 4.85 -6.77
CA GLU A 55 -12.72 5.63 -5.54
C GLU A 55 -12.18 4.81 -4.36
N ALA A 56 -12.54 3.53 -4.27
CA ALA A 56 -12.01 2.61 -3.28
C ALA A 56 -10.50 2.40 -3.44
N LEU A 57 -10.03 2.17 -4.68
CA LEU A 57 -8.61 2.08 -5.00
C LEU A 57 -7.88 3.36 -4.59
N ARG A 58 -8.39 4.52 -5.02
CA ARG A 58 -7.83 5.84 -4.67
C ARG A 58 -7.75 6.06 -3.15
N THR A 59 -8.77 5.64 -2.40
CA THR A 59 -8.80 5.75 -0.94
C THR A 59 -7.68 4.95 -0.29
N VAL A 60 -7.43 3.73 -0.77
CA VAL A 60 -6.32 2.89 -0.27
C VAL A 60 -4.98 3.50 -0.67
N THR A 61 -4.79 3.91 -1.93
CA THR A 61 -3.56 4.53 -2.43
C THR A 61 -3.18 5.76 -1.61
N VAL A 62 -4.12 6.69 -1.43
CA VAL A 62 -3.90 7.91 -0.63
C VAL A 62 -3.58 7.53 0.82
N GLY A 63 -4.33 6.60 1.41
CA GLY A 63 -4.05 6.13 2.77
C GLY A 63 -2.63 5.57 2.92
N LEU A 64 -2.16 4.76 1.96
CA LEU A 64 -0.81 4.19 1.99
C LEU A 64 0.25 5.28 1.87
N ILE A 65 0.05 6.25 0.98
CA ILE A 65 0.94 7.41 0.80
C ILE A 65 0.99 8.27 2.07
N ASP A 66 -0.16 8.54 2.68
CA ASP A 66 -0.25 9.31 3.92
C ASP A 66 0.39 8.56 5.10
N GLY A 67 0.19 7.25 5.18
CA GLY A 67 0.84 6.38 6.17
C GLY A 67 2.36 6.39 6.04
N LEU A 68 2.87 6.42 4.81
CA LEU A 68 4.30 6.59 4.54
C LEU A 68 4.80 8.00 4.90
N ALA A 69 3.95 9.01 4.81
CA ALA A 69 4.27 10.40 5.14
C ALA A 69 4.24 10.71 6.65
N GLY A 70 4.09 9.70 7.52
CA GLY A 70 4.21 9.86 8.97
C GLY A 70 5.58 10.43 9.36
N LEU A 71 5.66 11.75 9.51
CA LEU A 71 6.87 12.47 9.92
C LEU A 71 6.96 12.46 11.45
N GLU A 72 7.43 11.35 12.03
CA GLU A 72 8.02 11.44 13.36
C GLU A 72 9.29 12.29 13.29
N GLU A 73 9.54 13.15 14.28
CA GLU A 73 10.82 13.85 14.39
C GLU A 73 11.86 12.90 14.97
N GLY A 74 13.09 12.93 14.46
CA GLY A 74 14.19 12.12 15.00
C GLY A 74 15.19 11.64 13.95
N PRO A 75 16.08 10.70 14.34
CA PRO A 75 17.04 10.10 13.43
C PRO A 75 16.35 9.44 12.21
N PRO A 76 17.02 9.37 11.04
CA PRO A 76 16.45 8.78 9.82
C PRO A 76 15.86 7.38 10.01
N GLU A 77 16.48 6.56 10.85
CA GLU A 77 16.00 5.20 11.15
C GLU A 77 14.64 5.22 11.88
N THR A 78 14.46 6.10 12.87
CA THR A 78 13.19 6.27 13.60
C THR A 78 12.09 6.71 12.64
N ARG A 79 12.39 7.70 11.79
CA ARG A 79 11.47 8.21 10.76
C ARG A 79 11.02 7.10 9.81
N LEU A 80 11.98 6.31 9.31
CA LEU A 80 11.69 5.23 8.39
C LEU A 80 10.84 4.13 9.06
N ARG A 81 11.15 3.78 10.32
CA ARG A 81 10.38 2.80 11.07
C ARG A 81 8.93 3.25 11.29
N ALA A 82 8.72 4.54 11.57
CA ALA A 82 7.38 5.13 11.65
C ALA A 82 6.63 5.08 10.32
N ALA A 83 7.28 5.40 9.20
CA ALA A 83 6.70 5.32 7.86
C ALA A 83 6.28 3.88 7.50
N VAL A 84 7.15 2.90 7.76
CA VAL A 84 6.84 1.47 7.56
C VAL A 84 5.68 1.04 8.47
N ARG A 85 5.64 1.50 9.72
CA ARG A 85 4.55 1.23 10.65
C ARG A 85 3.21 1.77 10.14
N GLY A 86 3.19 3.00 9.65
CA GLY A 86 2.00 3.63 9.05
C GLY A 86 1.51 2.88 7.80
N LEU A 87 2.43 2.42 6.96
CA LEU A 87 2.11 1.54 5.82
C LEU A 87 1.47 0.22 6.30
N ILE A 88 2.06 -0.43 7.32
CA ILE A 88 1.51 -1.67 7.92
C ILE A 88 0.10 -1.41 8.46
N ASP A 89 -0.12 -0.32 9.18
CA ASP A 89 -1.43 0.03 9.77
C ASP A 89 -2.51 0.16 8.69
N VAL A 90 -2.20 0.85 7.59
CA VAL A 90 -3.15 1.04 6.49
C VAL A 90 -3.39 -0.26 5.74
N ALA A 91 -2.32 -1.03 5.47
CA ALA A 91 -2.43 -2.33 4.83
C ALA A 91 -3.26 -3.32 5.68
N ASP A 92 -3.14 -3.28 7.00
CA ASP A 92 -3.93 -4.10 7.92
C ASP A 92 -5.39 -3.63 8.00
N HIS A 93 -5.60 -2.32 8.10
CA HIS A 93 -6.94 -1.72 8.12
C HIS A 93 -7.74 -2.07 6.86
N TYR A 94 -7.09 -2.04 5.69
CA TYR A 94 -7.66 -2.41 4.40
C TYR A 94 -7.18 -3.79 3.92
N ARG A 95 -6.94 -4.74 4.84
CA ARG A 95 -6.38 -6.08 4.56
C ARG A 95 -6.91 -6.71 3.29
N ALA A 96 -8.23 -6.76 3.19
CA ALA A 96 -8.91 -7.45 2.11
C ALA A 96 -8.57 -6.78 0.77
N GLY A 97 -8.79 -5.45 0.67
CA GLY A 97 -8.47 -4.67 -0.53
C GLY A 97 -6.98 -4.71 -0.89
N TYR A 98 -6.09 -4.64 0.11
CA TYR A 98 -4.65 -4.71 -0.09
C TYR A 98 -4.22 -6.06 -0.72
N ILE A 99 -4.73 -7.17 -0.18
CA ILE A 99 -4.47 -8.52 -0.74
C ILE A 99 -4.99 -8.63 -2.18
N ALA A 100 -6.19 -8.12 -2.46
CA ALA A 100 -6.77 -8.19 -3.79
C ALA A 100 -5.96 -7.42 -4.84
N VAL A 101 -5.55 -6.19 -4.52
CA VAL A 101 -4.73 -5.36 -5.40
C VAL A 101 -3.42 -6.07 -5.76
N LEU A 102 -2.66 -6.55 -4.77
CA LEU A 102 -1.37 -7.21 -5.03
C LEU A 102 -1.51 -8.56 -5.76
N ARG A 103 -2.60 -9.31 -5.56
CA ARG A 103 -2.84 -10.58 -6.29
C ARG A 103 -3.34 -10.36 -7.72
N SER A 104 -4.08 -9.28 -7.97
CA SER A 104 -4.68 -9.00 -9.28
C SER A 104 -3.66 -8.63 -10.37
N GLY A 105 -2.43 -8.28 -9.99
CA GLY A 105 -1.30 -7.90 -10.85
C GLY A 105 -0.84 -8.93 -11.89
N SER A 106 -1.50 -10.08 -12.02
CA SER A 106 -1.17 -11.10 -13.04
C SER A 106 -2.33 -11.49 -13.97
N VAL A 107 -3.60 -11.13 -13.69
CA VAL A 107 -4.76 -11.60 -14.48
C VAL A 107 -5.83 -10.52 -14.72
N ILE A 108 -5.93 -9.48 -13.88
CA ILE A 108 -7.03 -8.49 -13.93
C ILE A 108 -6.54 -7.05 -13.66
N ALA A 109 -5.25 -6.77 -13.89
CA ALA A 109 -4.74 -5.41 -13.70
C ALA A 109 -5.29 -4.49 -14.80
N THR A 110 -6.09 -3.50 -14.42
CA THR A 110 -6.36 -2.34 -15.29
C THR A 110 -5.20 -1.36 -15.16
N SER A 111 -4.96 -0.54 -16.20
CA SER A 111 -3.90 0.48 -16.18
C SER A 111 -3.95 1.40 -14.96
N GLU A 112 -5.14 1.64 -14.39
CA GLU A 112 -5.30 2.43 -13.18
C GLU A 112 -4.81 1.73 -11.91
N THR A 113 -4.96 0.39 -11.83
CA THR A 113 -4.46 -0.38 -10.67
C THR A 113 -2.94 -0.41 -10.67
N ASP A 114 -2.33 -0.64 -11.84
CA ASP A 114 -0.87 -0.60 -11.98
C ASP A 114 -0.32 0.79 -11.67
N ALA A 115 -0.95 1.85 -12.18
CA ALA A 115 -0.55 3.22 -11.89
C ALA A 115 -0.62 3.55 -10.39
N ALA A 116 -1.67 3.10 -9.70
CA ALA A 116 -1.82 3.29 -8.26
C ALA A 116 -0.73 2.56 -7.46
N ILE A 117 -0.38 1.32 -7.84
CA ILE A 117 0.69 0.57 -7.20
C ILE A 117 2.04 1.27 -7.42
N ASP A 118 2.32 1.67 -8.66
CA ASP A 118 3.57 2.37 -9.00
C ASP A 118 3.68 3.73 -8.30
N GLU A 119 2.57 4.43 -8.10
CA GLU A 119 2.52 5.67 -7.32
C GLU A 119 3.00 5.45 -5.87
N VAL A 120 2.46 4.43 -5.20
CA VAL A 120 2.86 4.09 -3.81
C VAL A 120 4.34 3.70 -3.75
N ARG A 121 4.82 2.87 -4.68
CA ARG A 121 6.22 2.44 -4.75
C ARG A 121 7.17 3.62 -4.96
N ASN A 122 6.86 4.49 -5.93
CA ASN A 122 7.66 5.67 -6.22
C ASN A 122 7.70 6.62 -5.03
N ARG A 123 6.57 6.79 -4.32
CA ARG A 123 6.50 7.61 -3.11
C ARG A 123 7.37 7.03 -1.98
N ALA A 124 7.33 5.71 -1.78
CA ALA A 124 8.16 5.04 -0.78
C ALA A 124 9.66 5.23 -1.07
N VAL A 125 10.10 5.03 -2.31
CA VAL A 125 11.50 5.26 -2.72
C VAL A 125 11.91 6.71 -2.50
N ALA A 126 11.07 7.68 -2.91
CA ALA A 126 11.35 9.10 -2.73
C ALA A 126 11.51 9.48 -1.25
N LEU A 127 10.70 8.91 -0.36
CA LEU A 127 10.83 9.13 1.09
C LEU A 127 12.14 8.61 1.66
N ILE A 128 12.59 7.44 1.20
CA ILE A 128 13.86 6.88 1.65
C ILE A 128 15.02 7.74 1.17
N LEU A 129 15.00 8.16 -0.10
CA LEU A 129 16.03 9.04 -0.65
C LEU A 129 16.11 10.38 0.07
N ASP A 130 14.96 11.00 0.37
CA ASP A 130 14.87 12.22 1.19
C ASP A 130 15.44 11.99 2.60
N ALA A 131 15.08 10.88 3.25
CA ALA A 131 15.60 10.54 4.58
C ALA A 131 17.11 10.29 4.60
N LEU A 132 17.68 9.80 3.49
CA LEU A 132 19.11 9.58 3.31
C LEU A 132 19.85 10.85 2.81
N GLY A 133 19.14 11.91 2.40
CA GLY A 133 19.73 13.11 1.82
C GLY A 133 20.38 12.87 0.45
N VAL A 134 19.86 11.91 -0.33
CA VAL A 134 20.41 11.53 -1.64
C VAL A 134 19.56 12.14 -2.76
N GLU A 135 20.11 13.12 -3.47
CA GLU A 135 19.45 13.77 -4.61
C GLU A 135 19.61 12.99 -5.92
N ASP A 136 20.81 12.44 -6.16
CA ASP A 136 21.14 11.68 -7.37
C ASP A 136 21.60 10.26 -7.00
N PRO A 137 20.66 9.31 -6.83
CA PRO A 137 21.00 7.95 -6.46
C PRO A 137 21.68 7.22 -7.62
N SER A 138 22.71 6.43 -7.30
CA SER A 138 23.31 5.53 -8.28
C SER A 138 22.28 4.55 -8.86
N PRO A 139 22.52 3.95 -10.04
CA PRO A 139 21.65 2.92 -10.59
C PRO A 139 21.47 1.73 -9.65
N LEU A 140 22.53 1.33 -8.94
CA LEU A 140 22.49 0.21 -8.01
C LEU A 140 21.70 0.54 -6.74
N LEU A 141 21.85 1.74 -6.18
CA LEU A 141 21.02 2.22 -5.06
C LEU A 141 19.55 2.28 -5.48
N SER A 142 19.24 2.86 -6.64
CA SER A 142 17.88 2.91 -7.18
C SER A 142 17.25 1.53 -7.33
N LEU A 143 18.00 0.56 -7.86
CA LEU A 143 17.57 -0.83 -7.96
C LEU A 143 17.35 -1.47 -6.58
N THR A 144 18.26 -1.22 -5.63
CA THR A 144 18.18 -1.72 -4.25
C THR A 144 16.89 -1.27 -3.56
N LEU A 145 16.56 0.02 -3.68
CA LEU A 145 15.35 0.58 -3.07
C LEU A 145 14.07 0.00 -3.69
N ARG A 146 14.04 -0.17 -5.02
CA ARG A 146 12.91 -0.83 -5.71
C ARG A 146 12.76 -2.30 -5.31
N CYS A 147 13.87 -3.02 -5.14
CA CYS A 147 13.84 -4.39 -4.63
C CYS A 147 13.31 -4.44 -3.20
N TRP A 148 13.71 -3.49 -2.34
CA TRP A 148 13.22 -3.43 -0.98
C TRP A 148 11.72 -3.14 -0.91
N THR A 149 11.16 -2.29 -1.78
CA THR A 149 9.70 -2.11 -1.83
C THR A 149 8.97 -3.41 -2.17
N ALA A 150 9.54 -4.26 -3.04
CA ALA A 150 8.98 -5.58 -3.32
C ALA A 150 9.09 -6.55 -2.13
N VAL A 151 10.16 -6.46 -1.33
CA VAL A 151 10.30 -7.21 -0.06
C VAL A 151 9.19 -6.81 0.91
N VAL A 152 8.91 -5.52 1.06
CA VAL A 152 7.82 -5.00 1.90
C VAL A 152 6.47 -5.54 1.44
N GLU A 153 6.16 -5.46 0.14
CA GLU A 153 4.91 -5.98 -0.43
C GLU A 153 4.74 -7.49 -0.18
N GLY A 154 5.79 -8.28 -0.44
CA GLY A 154 5.77 -9.72 -0.21
C GLY A 154 5.59 -10.10 1.26
N ALA A 155 6.28 -9.38 2.15
CA ALA A 155 6.16 -9.58 3.61
C ALA A 155 4.76 -9.23 4.12
N LEU A 156 4.21 -8.08 3.72
CA LEU A 156 2.86 -7.66 4.09
C LEU A 156 1.81 -8.62 3.54
N LEU A 157 1.91 -9.00 2.27
CA LEU A 157 0.97 -9.93 1.66
C LEU A 157 0.93 -11.28 2.39
N SER A 158 2.10 -11.82 2.74
CA SER A 158 2.23 -13.09 3.47
C SER A 158 1.71 -12.95 4.91
N TRP A 159 2.13 -11.90 5.61
CA TRP A 159 1.70 -11.66 6.99
C TRP A 159 0.20 -11.43 7.11
N LEU A 160 -0.39 -10.61 6.23
CA LEU A 160 -1.83 -10.37 6.22
C LEU A 160 -2.60 -11.68 6.03
N GLN A 161 -2.10 -12.61 5.22
CA GLN A 161 -2.74 -13.90 4.98
C GLN A 161 -2.63 -14.84 6.18
N GLU A 162 -1.44 -14.99 6.75
CA GLU A 162 -1.13 -16.09 7.68
C GLU A 162 -1.01 -15.66 9.14
N ARG A 163 -0.75 -14.38 9.41
CA ARG A 163 -0.55 -13.81 10.77
C ARG A 163 0.50 -14.56 11.60
N THR A 164 1.57 -15.01 10.94
CA THR A 164 2.60 -15.89 11.53
C THR A 164 3.53 -15.21 12.52
N VAL A 165 3.63 -13.87 12.49
CA VAL A 165 4.50 -13.09 13.37
C VAL A 165 3.74 -11.90 13.98
N PRO A 166 4.18 -11.40 15.15
CA PRO A 166 3.59 -10.23 15.79
C PRO A 166 3.73 -8.98 14.90
N ARG A 167 2.67 -8.19 14.83
CA ARG A 167 2.58 -6.98 13.98
C ARG A 167 3.66 -5.96 14.33
N GLU A 168 3.90 -5.79 15.63
CA GLU A 168 4.85 -4.85 16.22
C GLU A 168 6.32 -5.18 15.94
N SER A 169 6.60 -6.37 15.41
CA SER A 169 7.96 -6.77 15.03
C SER A 169 8.27 -6.49 13.56
N LEU A 170 7.25 -6.25 12.73
CA LEU A 170 7.40 -6.15 11.28
C LEU A 170 8.11 -4.88 10.82
N ASP A 171 7.78 -3.73 11.42
CA ASP A 171 8.39 -2.44 11.06
C ASP A 171 9.90 -2.47 11.31
N THR A 172 10.28 -2.96 12.49
CA THR A 172 11.67 -3.18 12.89
C THR A 172 12.38 -4.10 11.92
N TRP A 173 11.82 -5.29 11.68
CA TRP A 173 12.45 -6.29 10.82
C TRP A 173 12.61 -5.80 9.37
N LEU A 174 11.60 -5.12 8.80
CA LEU A 174 11.66 -4.57 7.45
C LEU A 174 12.72 -3.47 7.30
N VAL A 175 12.90 -2.64 8.32
CA VAL A 175 13.97 -1.63 8.35
C VAL A 175 15.34 -2.30 8.45
N ASP A 176 15.48 -3.35 9.26
CA ASP A 176 16.73 -4.14 9.34
C ASP A 176 17.07 -4.78 7.98
N GLN A 177 16.07 -5.28 7.24
CA GLN A 177 16.27 -5.78 5.88
C GLN A 177 16.79 -4.68 4.93
N LEU A 178 16.26 -3.46 5.02
CA LEU A 178 16.78 -2.34 4.20
C LEU A 178 18.24 -2.07 4.51
N THR A 179 18.57 -1.97 5.80
CA THR A 179 19.95 -1.70 6.25
C THR A 179 20.92 -2.75 5.71
N ALA A 180 20.55 -4.03 5.76
CA ALA A 180 21.37 -5.11 5.21
C ALA A 180 21.56 -4.99 3.68
N MET A 181 20.49 -4.67 2.95
CA MET A 181 20.55 -4.47 1.49
C MET A 181 21.44 -3.26 1.12
N LEU A 182 21.30 -2.14 1.83
CA LEU A 182 22.12 -0.95 1.62
C LEU A 182 23.61 -1.23 1.90
N GLY A 183 23.91 -2.01 2.95
CA GLY A 183 25.27 -2.42 3.26
C GLY A 183 25.91 -3.25 2.15
N ALA A 184 25.16 -4.20 1.57
CA ALA A 184 25.62 -5.00 0.43
C ALA A 184 25.86 -4.13 -0.81
N THR A 185 24.95 -3.20 -1.09
CA THR A 185 25.08 -2.24 -2.20
C THR A 185 26.30 -1.35 -2.07
N ALA A 186 26.51 -0.75 -0.90
CA ALA A 186 27.67 0.10 -0.64
C ALA A 186 29.01 -0.66 -0.80
N ALA A 187 29.05 -1.94 -0.40
CA ALA A 187 30.24 -2.78 -0.58
C ALA A 187 30.57 -3.00 -2.07
N HIS A 188 29.56 -3.21 -2.91
CA HIS A 188 29.74 -3.41 -4.36
C HIS A 188 30.14 -2.13 -5.12
N GLU A 189 29.65 -0.98 -4.68
CA GLU A 189 30.05 0.32 -5.26
C GLU A 189 31.51 0.64 -4.96
N GLN A 190 31.98 0.32 -3.76
CA GLN A 190 33.39 0.52 -3.37
C GLN A 190 34.36 -0.36 -4.17
N THR A 191 33.94 -1.56 -4.58
CA THR A 191 34.75 -2.46 -5.41
C THR A 191 34.68 -2.16 -6.90
N GLY A 192 33.84 -1.21 -7.33
CA GLY A 192 33.66 -0.84 -8.74
C GLY A 192 33.06 -1.96 -9.60
N THR A 193 32.42 -2.97 -9.00
CA THR A 193 31.92 -4.15 -9.71
C THR A 193 30.75 -3.84 -10.66
N PHE A 194 30.11 -2.68 -10.47
CA PHE A 194 29.01 -2.19 -11.29
C PHE A 194 29.24 -0.76 -11.81
N ALA A 195 30.48 -0.25 -11.75
CA ALA A 195 30.90 1.04 -12.29
C ALA A 195 31.37 0.92 -13.74
#